data_AF-A0A8R7VJW3-F1
#
_entry.id   AF-A0A8R7VJW3-F1
#
_cell.length_a   1.000
_cell.length_b   1.000
_cell.length_c   1.000
_cell.angle_alpha   90.00
_cell.angle_beta   90.00
_cell.angle_gamma   90.00
#
_symmetry.space_group_name_H-M   'P 1'
#
loop_
_entity.id
_entity.type
_entity.pdbx_description
1 polymer ?
#
loop_
_entity_poly.entity_id
_entity_poly.type
_entity_poly.pdbx_seq_one_letter_code
_entity_poly.pdbx_strand_id
1 'polypeptide(L)'
;MECAARGIVEEPCASGAHRRCGSCGAVAYCSKGHQFIHWKVHKEECARLATQMSRIDMLSQFPFTFSVEPLALNHTNRSMRCLFLESMKVHLKGLWKSECMCGPDIASVKDLRYISGFGEVAGNMFISL
;
A
#
# COMPACT_ATOMS: atom_id res chain seq x y z
N MET A 1 10.68 18.62 -3.28
CA MET A 1 9.63 18.86 -2.27
C MET A 1 9.18 20.29 -2.37
N GLU A 2 7.91 20.55 -2.12
CA GLU A 2 7.36 21.90 -2.06
C GLU A 2 7.60 22.53 -0.69
N CYS A 3 7.59 23.86 -0.64
CA CYS A 3 7.71 24.61 0.61
C CYS A 3 6.40 24.51 1.39
N ALA A 4 6.45 24.07 2.65
CA ALA A 4 5.25 23.92 3.48
C ALA A 4 4.59 25.25 3.86
N ALA A 5 5.31 26.37 3.72
CA ALA A 5 4.72 27.70 3.90
C ALA A 5 4.07 28.26 2.61
N ARG A 6 4.12 27.53 1.48
CA ARG A 6 3.58 28.01 0.20
C ARG A 6 2.07 28.29 0.36
N GLY A 7 1.64 29.50 -0.02
CA GLY A 7 0.25 29.95 0.14
C GLY A 7 -0.11 30.48 1.54
N ILE A 8 0.81 30.42 2.51
CA ILE A 8 0.68 31.05 3.84
C ILE A 8 1.42 32.39 3.88
N VAL A 9 2.54 32.48 3.16
CA VAL A 9 3.37 33.68 3.05
C VAL A 9 3.03 34.45 1.78
N GLU A 10 3.03 35.79 1.87
CA GLU A 10 2.89 36.66 0.69
C GLU A 10 4.14 36.59 -0.21
N GLU A 11 5.31 36.45 0.42
CA GLU A 11 6.58 36.34 -0.28
C GLU A 11 6.65 35.06 -1.13
N PRO A 12 6.89 35.17 -2.44
CA PRO A 12 6.96 34.02 -3.33
C PRO A 12 8.07 33.04 -2.94
N CYS A 13 7.83 31.75 -3.14
CA CYS A 13 8.89 30.76 -3.01
C CYS A 13 9.88 30.91 -4.18
N ALA A 14 11.10 31.34 -3.89
CA ALA A 14 12.13 31.57 -4.91
C ALA A 14 12.65 30.28 -5.60
N SER A 15 12.54 29.11 -4.96
CA SER A 15 13.01 27.82 -5.50
C SER A 15 12.41 26.63 -4.73
N GLY A 16 12.81 25.41 -5.11
CA GLY A 16 12.44 24.18 -4.43
C GLY A 16 12.81 24.18 -2.93
N ALA A 17 12.03 23.45 -2.13
CA ALA A 17 12.29 23.35 -0.70
C ALA A 17 13.27 22.21 -0.40
N HIS A 18 14.50 22.58 -0.04
CA HIS A 18 15.58 21.64 0.28
C HIS A 18 15.87 21.53 1.78
N ARG A 19 15.35 22.45 2.60
CA ARG A 19 15.59 22.49 4.05
C ARG A 19 14.44 21.82 4.79
N ARG A 20 14.62 20.57 5.21
CA ARG A 20 13.62 19.87 6.03
C ARG A 20 13.57 20.46 7.45
N CYS A 21 12.43 20.34 8.11
CA CYS A 21 12.33 20.60 9.54
C CYS A 21 13.31 19.70 10.29
N GLY A 22 14.19 20.27 11.12
CA GLY A 22 15.22 19.50 11.83
C GLY A 22 14.67 18.53 12.88
N SER A 23 13.44 18.74 13.35
CA SER A 23 12.82 17.88 14.36
C SER A 23 12.06 16.72 13.74
N CYS A 24 11.13 16.99 12.83
CA CYS A 24 10.29 15.94 12.26
C CYS A 24 10.79 15.39 10.92
N GLY A 25 11.58 16.14 10.16
CA GLY A 25 12.02 15.74 8.82
C GLY A 25 10.92 15.70 7.75
N ALA A 26 9.63 15.79 8.09
CA ALA A 26 8.51 15.56 7.17
C ALA A 26 8.24 16.69 6.17
N VAL A 27 8.36 17.94 6.62
CA VAL A 27 8.09 19.12 5.82
C VAL A 27 9.37 19.83 5.42
N ALA A 28 9.36 20.54 4.29
CA ALA A 28 10.50 21.28 3.78
C ALA A 28 10.19 22.77 3.59
N TYR A 29 11.22 23.60 3.65
CA TYR A 29 11.16 25.05 3.48
C TYR A 29 12.21 25.53 2.49
N CYS A 30 11.89 26.60 1.74
CA CYS A 30 12.89 27.30 0.93
C CYS A 30 13.73 28.28 1.77
N SER A 31 13.26 28.73 2.94
CA SER A 31 13.95 29.69 3.82
C SER A 31 13.63 29.47 5.31
N LYS A 32 14.48 30.01 6.20
CA LYS A 32 14.19 30.04 7.66
C LYS A 32 12.97 30.90 7.99
N GLY A 33 12.73 31.98 7.25
CA GLY A 33 11.56 32.84 7.42
C GLY A 33 10.26 32.07 7.20
N HIS A 34 10.19 31.27 6.14
CA HIS A 34 9.03 30.43 5.84
C HIS A 34 8.82 29.36 6.92
N GLN A 35 9.89 28.79 7.47
CA GLN A 35 9.79 27.88 8.61
C GLN A 35 9.22 28.59 9.85
N PHE A 36 9.69 29.79 10.18
CA PHE A 36 9.21 30.54 11.34
C PHE A 36 7.72 30.90 11.24
N ILE A 37 7.27 31.32 10.05
CA ILE A 37 5.86 31.65 9.82
C ILE A 37 4.98 30.39 9.92
N HIS A 38 5.37 29.30 9.24
CA HIS A 38 4.65 28.03 9.28
C HIS A 38 4.71 27.36 10.67
N TRP A 39 5.72 27.65 11.50
CA TRP A 39 5.87 27.07 12.83
C TRP A 39 4.65 27.28 13.73
N LYS A 40 3.92 28.40 13.55
CA LYS A 40 2.71 28.71 14.32
C LYS A 40 1.67 27.59 14.26
N VAL A 41 1.54 26.92 13.12
CA VAL A 41 0.62 25.79 12.91
C VAL A 41 1.34 24.44 12.93
N HIS A 42 2.58 24.37 12.41
CA HIS A 42 3.32 23.12 12.32
C HIS A 42 3.68 22.51 13.69
N LYS A 43 3.93 23.34 14.70
CA LYS A 43 4.41 22.89 16.02
C LYS A 43 3.50 21.85 16.67
N GLU A 44 2.19 21.95 16.47
CA GLU A 44 1.18 21.06 17.05
C GLU A 44 1.28 19.64 16.46
N GLU A 45 1.70 19.57 15.21
CA GLU A 45 1.78 18.34 14.43
C GLU A 45 3.21 17.79 14.33
N CYS A 46 4.22 18.61 14.64
CA CYS A 46 5.63 18.28 14.49
C CYS A 46 6.03 17.00 15.24
N ALA A 47 5.56 16.81 16.48
CA ALA A 47 5.89 15.63 17.28
C ALA A 47 5.28 14.33 16.71
N ARG A 48 4.04 14.40 16.23
CA ARG A 48 3.37 13.25 15.60
C ARG A 48 4.06 12.88 14.29
N LEU A 49 4.40 13.88 13.46
CA LEU A 49 5.18 13.67 12.24
C LEU A 49 6.56 13.09 12.53
N ALA A 50 7.26 13.54 13.57
CA ALA A 50 8.56 12.99 13.96
C ALA A 50 8.45 11.49 14.30
N THR A 51 7.40 11.10 15.02
CA THR A 51 7.13 9.69 15.31
C THR A 51 6.90 8.88 14.03
N GLN A 52 6.14 9.41 13.08
CA GLN A 52 5.93 8.74 11.79
C GLN A 52 7.23 8.62 10.98
N MET A 53 8.01 9.69 10.94
CA MET A 53 9.28 9.73 10.21
C MET A 53 10.33 8.81 10.81
N SER A 54 10.32 8.59 12.12
CA SER A 54 11.20 7.59 12.76
C SER A 54 10.96 6.16 12.29
N ARG A 55 9.79 5.89 11.69
CA ARG A 55 9.40 4.58 11.17
C ARG A 55 9.35 4.55 9.65
N ILE A 56 9.85 5.57 8.96
CA ILE A 56 9.66 5.66 7.51
C ILE A 56 10.29 4.49 6.76
N ASP A 57 11.44 3.98 7.19
CA ASP A 57 12.08 2.84 6.54
C ASP A 57 11.21 1.57 6.60
N MET A 58 10.48 1.41 7.71
CA MET A 58 9.51 0.32 7.89
C MET A 58 8.26 0.55 7.03
N LEU A 59 7.79 1.79 6.94
CA LEU A 59 6.63 2.16 6.11
C LEU A 59 6.94 2.06 4.61
N SER A 60 8.16 2.38 4.17
CA SER A 60 8.59 2.25 2.78
C SER A 60 8.78 0.79 2.35
N GLN A 61 9.02 -0.10 3.31
CA GLN A 61 9.03 -1.55 3.09
C GLN A 61 7.63 -2.15 3.03
N PHE A 62 6.61 -1.40 3.45
CA PHE A 62 5.25 -1.91 3.43
C PHE A 62 4.77 -1.97 1.97
N PRO A 63 4.29 -3.12 1.48
CA PRO A 63 3.85 -3.30 0.10
C PRO A 63 2.45 -2.68 -0.13
N PHE A 64 2.26 -1.41 0.25
CA PHE A 64 1.05 -0.66 -0.09
C PHE A 64 1.11 -0.20 -1.56
N THR A 65 1.21 -1.14 -2.49
CA THR A 65 0.58 -0.90 -3.78
C THR A 65 -0.85 -1.36 -3.60
N PHE A 66 -1.78 -0.41 -3.46
CA PHE A 66 -3.19 -0.67 -3.74
C PHE A 66 -3.27 -0.98 -5.25
N SER A 67 -2.86 -2.19 -5.62
CA SER A 67 -2.96 -2.70 -6.98
C SER A 67 -4.29 -3.42 -7.05
N VAL A 68 -5.17 -2.90 -7.89
CA VAL A 68 -6.48 -3.49 -8.20
C VAL A 68 -6.33 -4.79 -9.02
N GLU A 69 -5.12 -5.11 -9.48
CA GLU A 69 -4.85 -6.32 -10.27
C GLU A 69 -5.13 -7.59 -9.44
N PRO A 70 -6.09 -8.42 -9.86
CA PRO A 70 -6.49 -9.62 -9.14
C PRO A 70 -5.31 -10.56 -8.92
N LEU A 71 -5.23 -11.14 -7.71
CA LEU A 71 -4.29 -12.18 -7.27
C LEU A 71 -4.42 -13.52 -8.03
N ALA A 72 -4.62 -13.50 -9.34
CA ALA A 72 -4.52 -14.68 -10.18
C ALA A 72 -3.12 -14.69 -10.81
N LEU A 73 -2.14 -15.32 -10.11
CA LEU A 73 -1.07 -16.17 -10.69
C LEU A 73 0.25 -16.24 -9.91
N ASN A 74 0.46 -15.52 -8.80
CA ASN A 74 1.78 -15.53 -8.15
C ASN A 74 1.71 -16.06 -6.72
N HIS A 75 1.75 -17.38 -6.54
CA HIS A 75 1.89 -18.05 -5.23
C HIS A 75 3.10 -17.53 -4.41
N THR A 76 4.12 -17.00 -5.08
CA THR A 76 5.30 -16.37 -4.46
C THR A 76 4.98 -15.03 -3.78
N ASN A 77 4.06 -14.23 -4.33
CA ASN A 77 3.69 -12.92 -3.78
C ASN A 77 2.79 -13.07 -2.54
N ARG A 78 1.94 -14.11 -2.51
CA ARG A 78 1.17 -14.50 -1.32
C ARG A 78 2.08 -14.84 -0.13
N SER A 79 3.21 -15.50 -0.38
CA SER A 79 4.21 -15.85 0.66
C SER A 79 4.88 -14.61 1.27
N MET A 80 5.32 -13.65 0.45
CA MET A 80 5.95 -12.42 0.95
C MET A 80 4.99 -11.57 1.79
N ARG A 81 3.69 -11.53 1.44
CA ARG A 81 2.67 -10.78 2.19
C ARG A 81 2.36 -11.43 3.55
N CYS A 82 2.17 -12.76 3.63
CA CYS A 82 1.96 -13.42 4.93
C CYS A 82 3.20 -13.26 5.84
N LEU A 83 4.43 -13.44 5.31
CA LEU A 83 5.69 -13.23 6.08
C LEU A 83 5.83 -11.80 6.63
N PHE A 84 5.50 -10.80 5.82
CA PHE A 84 5.56 -9.39 6.23
C PHE A 84 4.52 -9.05 7.31
N LEU A 85 3.26 -9.49 7.13
CA LEU A 85 2.23 -9.26 8.15
C LEU A 85 2.57 -9.99 9.47
N GLU A 86 3.28 -11.11 9.39
CA GLU A 86 3.75 -11.87 10.56
C GLU A 86 4.87 -11.14 11.31
N SER A 87 5.86 -10.56 10.61
CA SER A 87 6.91 -9.74 11.25
C SER A 87 6.33 -8.54 11.99
N MET A 88 5.24 -7.99 11.46
CA MET A 88 4.46 -6.91 12.07
C MET A 88 3.46 -7.37 13.14
N LYS A 89 3.34 -8.69 13.38
CA LYS A 89 2.41 -9.32 14.34
C LYS A 89 0.94 -8.97 14.11
N VAL A 90 0.57 -8.64 12.88
CA VAL A 90 -0.79 -8.27 12.46
C VAL A 90 -1.43 -9.28 11.50
N HIS A 91 -0.68 -10.32 11.10
CA HIS A 91 -1.20 -11.40 10.26
C HIS A 91 -2.49 -11.99 10.84
N LEU A 92 -3.53 -12.08 10.01
CA LEU A 92 -4.87 -12.59 10.37
C LEU A 92 -5.55 -11.86 11.54
N LYS A 93 -5.18 -10.60 11.82
CA LYS A 93 -5.81 -9.78 12.87
C LYS A 93 -6.58 -8.61 12.28
N GLY A 94 -7.76 -8.33 12.85
CA GLY A 94 -8.57 -7.15 12.49
C GLY A 94 -8.80 -7.00 10.99
N LEU A 95 -8.50 -5.81 10.47
CA LEU A 95 -8.63 -5.45 9.05
C LEU A 95 -7.71 -6.26 8.13
N TRP A 96 -6.65 -6.90 8.65
CA TRP A 96 -5.63 -7.58 7.86
C TRP A 96 -5.99 -9.03 7.48
N LYS A 97 -7.17 -9.52 7.89
CA LYS A 97 -7.65 -10.88 7.55
C LYS A 97 -7.98 -11.05 6.07
N SER A 98 -8.39 -9.98 5.38
CA SER A 98 -8.75 -10.02 3.95
C SER A 98 -7.55 -9.99 3.01
N GLU A 99 -6.36 -9.68 3.52
CA GLU A 99 -5.14 -9.52 2.71
C GLU A 99 -4.52 -10.85 2.24
N CYS A 100 -4.98 -11.96 2.82
CA CYS A 100 -4.51 -13.30 2.47
C CYS A 100 -5.56 -14.36 2.80
N MET A 101 -5.50 -15.48 2.08
CA MET A 101 -6.31 -16.68 2.36
C MET A 101 -5.58 -17.65 3.31
N CYS A 102 -4.63 -17.14 4.12
CA CYS A 102 -3.88 -17.92 5.09
C CYS A 102 -4.87 -18.33 6.22
N GLY A 103 -5.41 -19.56 6.19
CA GLY A 103 -6.34 -20.13 7.18
C GLY A 103 -6.04 -21.62 7.38
N PRO A 104 -6.62 -22.31 8.39
CA PRO A 104 -6.43 -23.76 8.49
C PRO A 104 -6.95 -24.35 7.19
N ASP A 105 -6.10 -25.09 6.48
CA ASP A 105 -6.52 -25.85 5.30
C ASP A 105 -7.79 -26.61 5.67
N ILE A 106 -8.94 -26.15 5.17
CA ILE A 106 -10.06 -27.06 5.03
C ILE A 106 -9.55 -28.01 3.95
N ALA A 107 -9.07 -29.18 4.41
CA ALA A 107 -8.84 -30.33 3.57
C ALA A 107 -10.12 -30.56 2.75
N SER A 108 -10.15 -30.02 1.53
CA SER A 108 -11.24 -30.25 0.58
C SER A 108 -10.63 -30.48 -0.78
N VAL A 109 -10.04 -31.66 -0.91
CA VAL A 109 -9.93 -32.35 -2.19
C VAL A 109 -10.65 -33.69 -2.05
N LYS A 110 -11.92 -33.63 -1.69
CA LYS A 110 -12.87 -34.74 -1.84
C LYS A 110 -14.22 -34.18 -2.24
N ASP A 111 -14.30 -33.58 -3.42
CA ASP A 111 -15.57 -33.49 -4.17
C ASP A 111 -15.34 -33.10 -5.64
N LEU A 112 -14.50 -33.87 -6.31
CA LEU A 112 -14.34 -33.81 -7.77
C LEU A 112 -14.80 -35.11 -8.44
N ARG A 113 -15.92 -35.68 -7.96
CA ARG A 113 -16.60 -36.81 -8.60
C ARG A 113 -18.11 -36.58 -8.75
N TYR A 114 -18.48 -35.44 -9.31
CA TYR A 114 -19.78 -35.23 -9.93
C TYR A 114 -19.63 -33.92 -10.72
N ILE A 115 -19.23 -33.93 -11.98
CA ILE A 115 -20.16 -33.93 -13.11
C ILE A 115 -19.29 -34.29 -14.34
N SER A 116 -19.46 -35.49 -14.87
CA SER A 116 -19.14 -35.80 -16.27
C SER A 116 -20.43 -36.14 -16.98
N GLY A 117 -21.26 -35.13 -17.19
CA GLY A 117 -22.39 -35.18 -18.11
C GLY A 117 -21.90 -34.66 -19.47
N PHE A 118 -21.56 -35.59 -20.36
CA PHE A 118 -21.24 -35.31 -21.76
C PHE A 118 -22.41 -34.57 -22.44
N GLY A 119 -22.11 -33.44 -23.05
CA GLY A 119 -23.06 -32.66 -23.84
C GLY A 119 -22.32 -31.65 -24.71
N GLU A 120 -21.51 -32.14 -25.64
CA GLU A 120 -20.92 -31.30 -26.68
C GLU A 120 -21.70 -31.51 -27.98
N VAL A 121 -22.50 -30.50 -28.30
CA VAL A 121 -23.24 -30.36 -29.55
C VAL A 121 -22.24 -29.81 -30.58
N ALA A 122 -21.78 -30.66 -31.50
CA ALA A 122 -21.08 -30.21 -32.69
C ALA A 122 -22.01 -30.37 -33.89
N GLY A 123 -22.53 -29.25 -34.36
CA GLY A 123 -23.33 -29.16 -35.57
C GLY A 123 -22.46 -29.18 -36.83
N ASN A 124 -23.02 -29.88 -37.83
CA ASN A 124 -23.04 -29.57 -39.27
C ASN A 124 -21.93 -30.12 -40.20
N MET A 125 -22.37 -31.12 -40.98
CA MET A 125 -22.53 -31.07 -42.46
C MET A 125 -21.32 -31.45 -43.34
N PHE A 126 -21.36 -32.64 -43.98
CA PHE A 126 -21.49 -32.83 -45.45
C PHE A 126 -21.27 -34.31 -45.92
N ILE A 127 -22.36 -34.87 -46.49
CA ILE A 127 -22.59 -35.77 -47.64
C ILE A 127 -21.47 -36.66 -48.25
N SER A 128 -21.88 -37.89 -48.61
CA SER A 128 -21.53 -38.75 -49.79
C SER A 128 -20.85 -40.07 -49.36
N LEU A 129 -21.24 -41.29 -49.75
CA LEU A 129 -22.12 -41.84 -50.79
C LEU A 129 -22.77 -43.12 -50.23
#